data_AF-A0AAX3PHY6-F1
#
_entry.id   AF-A0AAX3PHY6-F1
#
_cell.length_a   1.000
_cell.length_b   1.000
_cell.length_c   1.000
_cell.angle_alpha   90.00
_cell.angle_beta   90.00
_cell.angle_gamma   90.00
#
_symmetry.space_group_name_H-M   'P 1'
#
loop_
_entity.id
_entity.type
_entity.pdbx_description
1 polymer ?
#
loop_
_entity_poly.entity_id
_entity_poly.type
_entity_poly.pdbx_seq_one_letter_code
_entity_poly.pdbx_strand_id
1 'polypeptide(L)'
;MNAVEFVRKFGFKASHELMNAESWTMRQIAMFTCIDDKDELQRLVDSWELVQIHGLENSKKIVANAPSDEHFYSWTLGNSGVKDKTVNIGELRKAIADVESVGGGV
;
A
#
# COMPACT_ATOMS: atom_id res chain seq x y z
N MET A 1 -8.84 8.34 -16.40
CA MET A 1 -9.28 7.46 -15.30
C MET A 1 -8.38 7.77 -14.13
N ASN A 2 -8.93 8.02 -12.95
CA ASN A 2 -8.08 8.31 -11.80
C ASN A 2 -7.42 7.03 -11.25
N ALA A 3 -6.42 7.18 -10.39
CA ALA A 3 -5.66 6.05 -9.86
C ALA A 3 -6.54 5.04 -9.08
N VAL A 4 -7.52 5.53 -8.33
CA VAL A 4 -8.48 4.69 -7.58
C VAL A 4 -9.33 3.85 -8.51
N GLU A 5 -9.88 4.44 -9.57
CA GLU A 5 -10.64 3.73 -10.60
C GLU A 5 -9.79 2.68 -11.32
N PHE A 6 -8.52 3.00 -11.61
CA PHE A 6 -7.59 2.08 -12.25
C PHE A 6 -7.33 0.86 -11.36
N VAL A 7 -6.97 1.08 -10.09
CA VAL A 7 -6.72 -0.01 -9.14
C VAL A 7 -7.98 -0.83 -8.91
N ARG A 8 -9.17 -0.20 -8.78
CA ARG A 8 -10.44 -0.94 -8.67
C ARG A 8 -10.73 -1.82 -9.90
N LYS A 9 -10.34 -1.37 -11.09
CA LYS A 9 -10.62 -2.08 -12.35
C LYS A 9 -9.63 -3.20 -12.64
N PHE A 10 -8.35 -2.99 -12.36
CA PHE A 10 -7.26 -3.89 -12.77
C PHE A 10 -6.57 -4.60 -11.60
N GLY A 11 -6.84 -4.17 -10.36
CA GLY A 11 -6.24 -4.70 -9.15
C GLY A 11 -4.85 -4.13 -8.86
N PHE A 12 -4.39 -4.38 -7.63
CA PHE A 12 -3.07 -3.91 -7.18
C PHE A 12 -1.91 -4.59 -7.89
N LYS A 13 -2.05 -5.87 -8.24
CA LYS A 13 -0.99 -6.62 -8.93
C LYS A 13 -0.66 -6.01 -10.29
N ALA A 14 -1.68 -5.74 -11.11
CA ALA A 14 -1.47 -5.11 -12.42
C ALA A 14 -0.93 -3.67 -12.28
N SER A 15 -1.40 -2.94 -11.26
CA SER A 15 -0.91 -1.60 -10.93
C SER A 15 0.59 -1.63 -10.56
N HIS A 16 1.00 -2.58 -9.72
CA HIS A 16 2.38 -2.81 -9.34
C HIS A 16 3.27 -3.20 -10.54
N GLU A 17 2.81 -4.12 -11.38
CA GLU A 17 3.53 -4.52 -12.60
C GLU A 17 3.70 -3.34 -13.56
N LEU A 18 2.69 -2.50 -13.73
CA LEU A 18 2.76 -1.27 -14.54
C LEU A 18 3.80 -0.28 -13.97
N MET A 19 3.85 -0.13 -12.64
CA MET A 19 4.81 0.78 -11.99
C MET A 19 6.24 0.27 -12.01
N ASN A 20 6.43 -1.04 -12.06
CA ASN A 20 7.76 -1.67 -12.09
C ASN A 20 8.20 -2.13 -13.50
N ALA A 21 7.43 -1.82 -14.54
CA ALA A 21 7.77 -2.17 -15.91
C ALA A 21 9.13 -1.58 -16.33
N GLU A 22 10.06 -2.45 -16.76
CA GLU A 22 11.44 -2.09 -17.15
C GLU A 22 11.48 -1.17 -18.38
N SER A 23 10.51 -1.33 -19.29
CA SER A 23 10.41 -0.50 -20.49
C SER A 23 9.75 0.84 -20.15
N TRP A 24 10.57 1.89 -20.05
CA TRP A 24 10.12 3.27 -19.88
C TRP A 24 9.07 3.68 -20.93
N THR A 25 9.24 3.24 -22.18
CA THR A 25 8.32 3.55 -23.28
C THR A 25 6.94 2.91 -23.09
N MET A 26 6.88 1.63 -22.70
CA MET A 26 5.61 0.97 -22.41
C MET A 26 4.92 1.58 -21.19
N ARG A 27 5.70 1.94 -20.16
CA ARG A 27 5.21 2.61 -18.97
C ARG A 27 4.58 3.97 -19.29
N GLN A 28 5.25 4.78 -20.11
CA GLN A 28 4.72 6.09 -20.53
C GLN A 28 3.46 5.96 -21.39
N ILE A 29 3.45 5.06 -22.38
CA ILE A 29 2.28 4.86 -23.24
C ILE A 29 1.09 4.45 -22.38
N ALA A 30 1.24 3.43 -21.54
CA ALA A 30 0.17 2.94 -20.68
C ALA A 30 -0.31 4.01 -19.69
N MET A 31 0.59 4.83 -19.12
CA MET A 31 0.20 5.96 -18.27
C MET A 31 -0.60 7.00 -19.05
N PHE A 32 -0.07 7.50 -20.18
CA PHE A 32 -0.75 8.50 -21.01
C PHE A 32 -2.12 8.04 -21.50
N THR A 33 -2.32 6.75 -21.73
CA THR A 33 -3.59 6.22 -22.26
C THR A 33 -4.60 5.82 -21.18
N CYS A 34 -4.15 5.56 -19.94
CA CYS A 34 -4.99 4.89 -18.95
C CYS A 34 -5.10 5.61 -17.61
N ILE A 35 -4.18 6.50 -17.23
CA ILE A 35 -4.10 7.04 -15.87
C ILE A 35 -3.76 8.52 -15.89
N ASP A 36 -4.59 9.32 -15.23
CA ASP A 36 -4.45 10.78 -15.25
C ASP A 36 -3.39 11.29 -14.25
N ASP A 37 -3.13 10.53 -13.17
CA ASP A 37 -2.15 10.87 -12.13
C ASP A 37 -1.28 9.66 -11.77
N LYS A 38 -0.02 9.71 -12.23
CA LYS A 38 0.98 8.67 -11.97
C LYS A 38 1.40 8.63 -10.50
N ASP A 39 1.55 9.78 -9.87
CA ASP A 39 2.08 9.89 -8.51
C ASP A 39 1.04 9.37 -7.52
N GLU A 40 -0.24 9.62 -7.79
CA GLU A 40 -1.34 9.02 -7.05
C GLU A 40 -1.36 7.49 -7.20
N LEU A 41 -1.12 6.95 -8.40
CA LEU A 41 -1.03 5.49 -8.58
C LEU A 41 0.16 4.90 -7.82
N GLN A 42 1.34 5.54 -7.88
CA GLN A 42 2.52 5.08 -7.12
C GLN A 42 2.21 5.01 -5.62
N ARG A 43 1.59 6.06 -5.08
CA ARG A 43 1.18 6.12 -3.67
C ARG A 43 0.26 4.97 -3.27
N LEU A 44 -0.70 4.60 -4.13
CA LEU A 44 -1.59 3.47 -3.89
C LEU A 44 -0.83 2.13 -3.92
N VAL A 45 0.10 1.95 -4.87
CA VAL A 45 0.95 0.74 -4.95
C VAL A 45 1.83 0.62 -3.70
N ASP A 46 2.52 1.68 -3.30
CA ASP A 46 3.39 1.68 -2.11
C ASP A 46 2.59 1.38 -0.83
N SER A 47 1.39 1.95 -0.73
CA SER A 47 0.47 1.68 0.38
C SER A 47 0.03 0.22 0.45
N TRP A 48 -0.25 -0.39 -0.70
CA TRP A 48 -0.59 -1.80 -0.76
C TRP A 48 0.58 -2.71 -0.41
N GLU A 49 1.79 -2.41 -0.89
CA GLU A 49 3.01 -3.13 -0.51
C GLU A 49 3.23 -3.09 1.01
N LEU A 50 3.06 -1.91 1.64
CA LEU A 50 3.19 -1.76 3.08
C LEU A 50 2.15 -2.59 3.84
N VAL A 51 0.89 -2.57 3.41
CA VAL A 51 -0.19 -3.35 4.03
C VAL A 51 -0.03 -4.86 3.80
N GLN A 52 0.48 -5.28 2.64
CA GLN A 52 0.70 -6.69 2.28
C GLN A 52 1.67 -7.41 3.23
N ILE A 53 2.64 -6.70 3.82
CA ILE A 53 3.61 -7.28 4.76
C ILE A 53 2.92 -8.03 5.90
N HIS A 54 1.82 -7.46 6.43
CA HIS A 54 1.07 -8.04 7.54
C HIS A 54 -0.33 -8.56 7.12
N GLY A 55 -0.85 -8.08 5.99
CA GLY A 55 -2.24 -8.19 5.57
C GLY A 55 -3.10 -7.06 6.15
N LEU A 56 -4.20 -6.71 5.47
CA LEU A 56 -5.07 -5.57 5.83
C LEU A 56 -5.61 -5.66 7.27
N GLU A 57 -6.17 -6.81 7.63
CA GLU A 57 -6.78 -7.00 8.96
C GLU A 57 -5.74 -6.97 10.10
N ASN A 58 -4.54 -7.51 9.88
CA ASN A 58 -3.48 -7.43 10.88
C ASN A 58 -2.89 -6.01 10.95
N SER A 59 -2.76 -5.33 9.81
CA SER A 59 -2.33 -3.92 9.77
C SER A 59 -3.27 -3.04 10.60
N LYS A 60 -4.58 -3.24 10.50
CA LYS A 60 -5.57 -2.57 11.36
C LYS A 60 -5.35 -2.87 12.85
N LYS A 61 -5.11 -4.13 13.21
CA LYS A 61 -4.81 -4.52 14.60
C LYS A 61 -3.53 -3.88 15.12
N ILE A 62 -2.50 -3.76 14.29
CA ILE A 62 -1.24 -3.08 14.65
C ILE A 62 -1.51 -1.61 14.97
N VAL A 63 -2.22 -0.90 14.09
CA VAL A 63 -2.56 0.52 14.30
C VAL A 63 -3.47 0.71 15.52
N ALA A 64 -4.40 -0.21 15.78
CA ALA A 64 -5.31 -0.12 16.92
C ALA A 64 -4.62 -0.34 18.28
N ASN A 65 -3.54 -1.14 18.31
CA ASN A 65 -2.78 -1.44 19.53
C ASN A 65 -1.55 -0.55 19.72
N ALA A 66 -1.23 0.30 18.74
CA ALA A 66 -0.10 1.22 18.82
C ALA A 66 -0.39 2.35 19.85
N PRO A 67 0.58 2.70 20.71
CA PRO A 67 0.48 3.87 21.58
C PRO A 67 0.28 5.14 20.74
N SER A 68 -0.52 6.10 21.22
CA SER A 68 -0.86 7.33 20.49
C SER A 68 0.35 8.22 20.14
N ASP A 69 1.47 8.01 20.85
CA ASP A 69 2.60 8.94 20.88
C ASP A 69 3.82 8.38 20.10
N GLU A 70 3.73 7.14 19.58
CA GLU A 70 4.84 6.49 18.88
C GLU A 70 4.72 6.63 17.36
N HIS A 71 5.70 7.29 16.74
CA HIS A 71 5.85 7.35 15.29
C HIS A 71 6.27 6.00 14.68
N PHE A 72 6.78 5.08 15.49
CA PHE A 72 7.40 3.83 15.08
C PHE A 72 7.07 2.73 16.09
N TYR A 73 6.33 1.70 15.66
CA TYR A 73 5.93 0.58 16.52
C TYR A 73 6.58 -0.71 16.03
N SER A 74 7.20 -1.43 16.95
CA SER A 74 7.72 -2.78 16.71
C SER A 74 6.83 -3.80 17.42
N TRP A 75 6.08 -4.60 16.66
CA TRP A 75 5.27 -5.69 17.23
C TRP A 75 6.15 -6.93 17.45
N THR A 76 6.00 -7.63 18.58
CA THR A 76 6.71 -8.90 18.83
C THR A 76 6.00 -10.06 18.14
N LEU A 77 6.67 -10.78 17.24
CA LEU A 77 6.10 -11.94 16.53
C LEU A 77 5.76 -13.07 17.52
N GLY A 78 4.50 -13.15 17.96
CA GLY A 78 4.06 -14.13 18.95
C GLY A 78 4.86 -14.05 20.25
N ASN A 79 5.22 -15.20 20.82
CA ASN A 79 6.06 -15.29 22.04
C ASN A 79 7.56 -15.38 21.73
N SER A 80 7.98 -15.13 20.48
CA SER A 80 9.39 -15.37 20.06
C SER A 80 10.38 -14.34 20.60
N GLY A 81 9.92 -13.20 21.11
CA GLY A 81 10.80 -12.07 21.48
C GLY A 81 11.40 -11.34 20.28
N VAL A 82 11.14 -11.78 19.05
CA VAL A 82 11.58 -11.11 17.82
C VAL A 82 10.65 -9.92 17.55
N LYS A 83 11.22 -8.72 17.56
CA LYS A 83 10.55 -7.50 17.09
C LYS A 83 10.50 -7.53 15.57
N ASP A 84 9.31 -7.50 15.00
CA ASP A 84 9.14 -7.28 13.56
C ASP A 84 9.64 -5.87 13.20
N LYS A 85 9.92 -5.66 11.91
CA LYS A 85 10.40 -4.40 11.34
C LYS A 85 9.66 -3.22 11.96
N THR A 86 10.40 -2.19 12.33
CA THR A 86 9.85 -0.95 12.86
C THR A 86 8.89 -0.35 11.82
N VAL A 87 7.59 -0.40 12.09
CA VAL A 87 6.57 0.15 11.19
C VAL A 87 6.26 1.58 11.61
N ASN A 88 6.30 2.51 10.66
CA ASN A 88 5.80 3.85 10.89
C ASN A 88 4.26 3.80 10.97
N ILE A 89 3.70 4.01 12.15
CA ILE A 89 2.25 3.88 12.39
C ILE A 89 1.45 4.92 11.64
N GLY A 90 2.02 6.11 11.42
CA GLY A 90 1.39 7.15 10.60
C GLY A 90 1.28 6.75 9.13
N GLU A 91 2.33 6.16 8.58
CA GLU A 91 2.35 5.66 7.21
C GLU A 91 1.43 4.44 7.06
N LEU A 92 1.47 3.50 7.99
CA LEU A 92 0.56 2.34 7.95
C LEU A 92 -0.91 2.75 8.03
N ARG A 93 -1.25 3.76 8.83
CA ARG A 93 -2.63 4.28 8.90
C ARG A 93 -3.08 4.90 7.57
N LYS A 94 -2.21 5.67 6.91
CA LYS A 94 -2.49 6.22 5.57
C LYS A 94 -2.64 5.09 4.55
N ALA A 95 -1.75 4.12 4.58
CA ALA A 95 -1.75 2.98 3.67
C ALA A 95 -3.01 2.12 3.80
N ILE A 96 -3.49 1.89 5.04
CA ILE A 96 -4.78 1.22 5.28
C ILE A 96 -5.92 2.00 4.62
N ALA A 97 -5.99 3.32 4.84
CA ALA A 97 -7.04 4.15 4.26
C ALA A 97 -7.00 4.14 2.72
N ASP A 98 -5.80 4.16 2.14
CA ASP A 98 -5.59 4.07 0.69
C ASP A 98 -6.06 2.72 0.12
N VAL A 99 -5.71 1.61 0.78
CA VAL A 99 -6.15 0.26 0.40
C VAL A 99 -7.67 0.10 0.56
N GLU A 100 -8.26 0.66 1.60
CA GLU A 100 -9.72 0.65 1.80
C GLU A 100 -10.44 1.50 0.74
N SER A 101 -9.85 2.62 0.33
CA SER A 101 -10.43 3.49 -0.70
C SER A 101 -10.64 2.78 -2.03
N VAL A 102 -9.85 1.76 -2.33
CA VAL A 102 -9.96 0.96 -3.56
C VAL A 102 -10.70 -0.37 -3.38
N GLY A 103 -11.26 -0.65 -2.19
CA GLY A 103 -12.07 -1.84 -1.93
C GLY A 103 -11.39 -2.94 -1.11
N GLY A 104 -10.25 -2.68 -0.47
CA GLY A 104 -9.69 -3.59 0.54
C GLY A 104 -8.78 -4.70 0.01
N GLY A 105 -8.33 -4.61 -1.24
CA GLY A 105 -7.36 -5.56 -1.83
C GLY A 105 -7.95 -6.55 -2.83
N VAL A 106 -8.74 -6.03 -3.78
CA VAL A 106 -9.25 -6.80 -4.94
C VAL A 106 -8.11 -7.11 -5.93
#